data_AF-A0A5B7UV74-F1
#
_entry.id   AF-A0A5B7UV74-F1
#
_cell.length_a   1.000
_cell.length_b   1.000
_cell.length_c   1.000
_cell.angle_alpha   90.00
_cell.angle_beta   90.00
_cell.angle_gamma   90.00
#
_symmetry.space_group_name_H-M   'P 1'
#
loop_
_entity.id
_entity.type
_entity.pdbx_description
1 polymer ?
#
loop_
_entity_poly.entity_id
_entity_poly.type
_entity_poly.pdbx_seq_one_letter_code
_entity_poly.pdbx_strand_id
1 'polypeptide(L)'
;MPQPSVRADVVVLLTEVDYDRHDDASRLYRCDGSPFTAAEHALLSTATRAEFSAANAQMRLENEWAHELDAMKEAFVELLMKYFPRLPEGSTVSDVVGIMTDEDYAEYERLLPIVTAQDTLEYVAEHGDD
;
A
#
# COMPACT_ATOMS: atom_id res chain seq x y z
N MET A 1 29.73 -17.22 -14.99
CA MET A 1 28.45 -17.95 -14.84
C MET A 1 27.35 -16.99 -15.25
N PRO A 2 26.35 -17.38 -16.06
CA PRO A 2 25.19 -16.54 -16.28
C PRO A 2 24.47 -16.38 -14.93
N GLN A 3 24.11 -15.15 -14.55
CA GLN A 3 23.26 -14.93 -13.40
C GLN A 3 21.93 -15.63 -13.66
N PRO A 4 21.35 -16.36 -12.67
CA PRO A 4 20.00 -16.86 -12.83
C PRO A 4 19.09 -15.65 -13.07
N SER A 5 18.37 -15.67 -14.19
CA SER A 5 17.37 -14.65 -14.48
C SER A 5 16.34 -14.69 -13.36
N VAL A 6 16.17 -13.59 -12.64
CA VAL A 6 15.10 -13.44 -11.65
C VAL A 6 13.77 -13.49 -12.39
N ARG A 7 12.94 -14.50 -12.10
CA ARG A 7 11.62 -14.65 -12.70
C ARG A 7 10.62 -13.78 -11.95
N ALA A 8 10.00 -12.83 -12.65
CA ALA A 8 9.12 -11.82 -12.04
C ALA A 8 7.85 -12.44 -11.44
N ASP A 9 7.26 -13.44 -12.11
CA ASP A 9 6.11 -14.21 -11.62
C ASP A 9 6.40 -14.91 -10.28
N VAL A 10 7.59 -15.48 -10.11
CA VAL A 10 8.00 -16.08 -8.83
C VAL A 10 8.15 -15.03 -7.74
N VAL A 11 8.73 -13.87 -8.08
CA VAL A 11 8.88 -12.76 -7.14
C VAL A 11 7.52 -12.25 -6.67
N VAL A 12 6.55 -12.07 -7.57
CA VAL A 12 5.19 -11.67 -7.21
C VAL A 12 4.51 -12.68 -6.29
N LEU A 13 4.60 -13.98 -6.60
CA LEU A 13 4.03 -14.99 -5.71
C LEU A 13 4.69 -14.96 -4.32
N LEU A 14 6.00 -14.74 -4.25
CA LEU A 14 6.73 -14.61 -2.99
C LEU A 14 6.30 -13.38 -2.18
N THR A 15 5.95 -12.26 -2.82
CA THR A 15 5.43 -11.06 -2.14
C THR A 15 4.04 -11.25 -1.57
N GLU A 16 3.27 -12.19 -2.10
CA GLU A 16 1.89 -12.46 -1.68
C GLU A 16 1.78 -13.50 -0.56
N VAL A 17 2.86 -14.23 -0.24
CA VAL A 17 2.84 -15.26 0.81
C VAL A 17 2.58 -14.63 2.17
N ASP A 18 1.62 -15.18 2.89
CA ASP A 18 1.40 -14.93 4.31
C ASP A 18 2.45 -15.72 5.12
N TYR A 19 3.53 -15.03 5.51
CA TYR A 19 4.61 -15.62 6.31
C TYR A 19 4.28 -15.74 7.80
N ASP A 20 3.25 -15.04 8.27
CA ASP A 20 2.85 -15.02 9.68
C ASP A 20 1.90 -16.18 10.03
N ARG A 21 1.28 -16.78 9.02
CA ARG A 21 0.42 -17.95 9.20
C ARG A 21 1.21 -19.20 9.53
N HIS A 22 0.96 -19.76 10.71
CA HIS A 22 1.65 -20.95 11.22
C HIS A 22 0.75 -22.19 11.39
N ASP A 23 -0.52 -22.12 10.98
CA ASP A 23 -1.49 -23.18 11.22
C ASP A 23 -1.15 -24.50 10.51
N ASP A 24 -0.56 -24.42 9.31
CA ASP A 24 -0.17 -25.57 8.50
C ASP A 24 1.08 -25.26 7.67
N ALA A 25 2.25 -25.70 8.16
CA ALA A 25 3.53 -25.49 7.47
C ALA A 25 3.64 -26.20 6.10
N SER A 26 2.67 -27.06 5.74
CA SER A 26 2.62 -27.73 4.44
C SER A 26 1.84 -26.95 3.38
N ARG A 27 1.16 -25.86 3.77
CA ARG A 27 0.35 -25.03 2.87
C ARG A 27 0.79 -23.59 2.95
N LEU A 28 1.03 -23.00 1.78
CA LEU A 28 1.24 -21.57 1.66
C LEU A 28 -0.11 -20.93 1.40
N TYR A 29 -0.36 -19.83 2.10
CA TYR A 29 -1.53 -18.99 1.90
C TYR A 29 -1.07 -17.63 1.43
N ARG A 30 -1.94 -16.99 0.68
CA ARG A 30 -1.83 -15.57 0.32
C ARG A 30 -2.24 -14.72 1.54
N CYS A 31 -1.80 -13.46 1.57
CA CYS A 31 -2.19 -12.51 2.64
C CYS A 31 -3.71 -12.28 2.76
N ASP A 32 -4.48 -12.55 1.71
CA ASP A 32 -5.96 -12.52 1.72
C ASP A 32 -6.59 -13.79 2.33
N GLY A 33 -5.77 -14.75 2.75
CA GLY A 33 -6.17 -16.02 3.34
C GLY A 33 -6.50 -17.12 2.32
N SER A 34 -6.47 -16.83 1.01
CA SER A 34 -6.70 -17.82 -0.04
C SER A 34 -5.48 -18.75 -0.21
N PRO A 35 -5.68 -20.04 -0.49
CA PRO A 35 -4.57 -20.97 -0.69
C PRO A 35 -3.94 -20.79 -2.08
N PHE A 36 -2.63 -20.98 -2.19
CA PHE A 36 -1.98 -21.09 -3.50
C PHE A 36 -2.44 -22.37 -4.23
N THR A 37 -2.55 -22.27 -5.55
CA THR A 37 -2.79 -23.42 -6.43
C THR A 37 -1.58 -24.36 -6.44
N ALA A 38 -1.79 -25.61 -6.88
CA ALA A 38 -0.69 -26.58 -7.02
C ALA A 38 0.41 -26.10 -7.98
N ALA A 39 0.06 -25.34 -9.03
CA ALA A 39 1.01 -24.80 -9.99
C ALA A 39 1.87 -23.70 -9.37
N GLU A 40 1.27 -22.78 -8.62
CA GLU A 40 1.98 -21.72 -7.89
C GLU A 40 2.88 -22.30 -6.81
N HIS A 41 2.40 -23.30 -6.06
CA HIS A 41 3.21 -24.03 -5.09
C HIS A 41 4.42 -24.70 -5.74
N ALA A 42 4.23 -25.38 -6.87
CA ALA A 42 5.33 -25.98 -7.62
C ALA A 42 6.33 -24.91 -8.07
N LEU A 43 5.85 -23.77 -8.51
CA LEU A 43 6.70 -22.66 -8.95
C LEU A 43 7.51 -22.08 -7.78
N LEU A 44 6.88 -21.80 -6.64
CA LEU A 44 7.51 -21.34 -5.40
C LEU A 44 8.54 -22.36 -4.88
N SER A 45 8.30 -23.66 -5.04
CA SER A 45 9.27 -24.69 -4.64
C SER A 45 10.58 -24.65 -5.42
N THR A 46 10.58 -24.00 -6.60
CA THR A 46 11.77 -23.79 -7.44
C THR A 46 12.41 -22.42 -7.25
N ALA A 47 11.91 -21.61 -6.31
CA ALA A 47 12.40 -20.26 -6.09
C ALA A 47 13.87 -20.26 -5.69
N THR A 48 14.63 -19.38 -6.33
CA THR A 48 16.05 -19.19 -6.10
C THR A 48 16.29 -18.17 -5.00
N ARG A 49 17.46 -18.22 -4.37
CA ARG A 49 17.87 -17.18 -3.39
C ARG A 49 17.85 -15.77 -3.98
N ALA A 50 18.13 -15.62 -5.27
CA ALA A 50 18.06 -14.33 -5.95
C ALA A 50 16.62 -13.80 -6.02
N GLU A 51 15.64 -14.67 -6.29
CA GLU A 51 14.22 -14.33 -6.31
C GLU A 51 13.70 -14.00 -4.91
N PHE A 52 14.08 -14.76 -3.87
CA PHE A 52 13.80 -14.38 -2.48
C PHE A 52 14.37 -13.01 -2.12
N SER A 53 15.60 -12.70 -2.55
CA SER A 53 16.21 -11.39 -2.30
C SER A 53 15.47 -10.26 -3.02
N ALA A 54 14.98 -10.51 -4.24
CA ALA A 54 14.20 -9.54 -5.00
C ALA A 54 12.82 -9.32 -4.35
N ALA A 55 12.13 -10.39 -3.94
CA ALA A 55 10.85 -10.30 -3.24
C ALA A 55 10.98 -9.53 -1.91
N ASN A 56 12.00 -9.83 -1.10
CA ASN A 56 12.26 -9.09 0.14
C ASN A 56 12.57 -7.61 -0.10
N ALA A 57 13.25 -7.28 -1.21
CA ALA A 57 13.49 -5.88 -1.57
C ALA A 57 12.20 -5.17 -1.98
N GLN A 58 11.33 -5.85 -2.73
CA GLN A 58 10.01 -5.35 -3.13
C GLN A 58 9.11 -5.12 -1.92
N MET A 59 8.95 -6.11 -1.04
CA MET A 59 8.15 -5.98 0.21
C MET A 59 8.64 -4.81 1.07
N ARG A 60 9.97 -4.60 1.14
CA ARG A 60 10.51 -3.47 1.90
C ARG A 60 10.11 -2.13 1.28
N LEU A 61 10.18 -2.00 -0.05
CA LEU A 61 9.76 -0.78 -0.73
C LEU A 61 8.26 -0.53 -0.55
N GLU A 62 7.43 -1.58 -0.60
CA GLU A 62 5.99 -1.47 -0.35
C GLU A 62 5.69 -1.03 1.09
N ASN A 63 6.40 -1.60 2.08
CA ASN A 63 6.27 -1.20 3.47
C ASN A 63 6.76 0.24 3.72
N GLU A 64 7.89 0.64 3.11
CA GLU A 64 8.40 2.02 3.18
C GLU A 64 7.38 2.99 2.57
N TRP A 65 6.84 2.67 1.40
CA TRP A 65 5.80 3.47 0.75
C TRP A 65 4.53 3.56 1.58
N ALA A 66 4.05 2.45 2.15
CA ALA A 66 2.87 2.44 3.01
C ALA A 66 3.07 3.31 4.26
N HIS A 67 4.26 3.28 4.85
CA HIS A 67 4.60 4.11 6.01
C HIS A 67 4.67 5.60 5.66
N GLU A 68 5.29 5.95 4.53
CA GLU A 68 5.31 7.34 4.04
C GLU A 68 3.91 7.86 3.74
N LEU A 69 3.06 7.02 3.15
CA LEU A 69 1.67 7.36 2.86
C LEU A 69 0.86 7.59 4.14
N ASP A 70 1.01 6.75 5.15
CA ASP A 70 0.37 6.91 6.46
C ASP A 70 0.81 8.22 7.14
N ALA A 71 2.11 8.52 7.13
CA ALA A 71 2.64 9.79 7.64
C ALA A 71 2.08 11.01 6.88
N MET A 72 1.91 10.91 5.56
CA MET A 72 1.31 11.98 4.77
C MET A 72 -0.19 12.14 5.04
N LYS A 73 -0.92 11.05 5.31
CA LYS A 73 -2.31 11.09 5.75
C LYS A 73 -2.47 11.74 7.12
N GLU A 74 -1.59 11.41 8.06
CA GLU A 74 -1.55 12.04 9.38
C GLU A 74 -1.31 13.54 9.24
N ALA A 75 -0.29 13.95 8.48
CA ALA A 75 0.00 15.36 8.22
C ALA A 75 -1.18 16.10 7.57
N PHE A 76 -1.90 15.46 6.64
CA PHE A 76 -3.10 16.02 6.03
C PHE A 76 -4.23 16.24 7.05
N VAL A 77 -4.47 15.25 7.92
CA VAL A 77 -5.47 15.38 9.00
C VAL A 77 -5.08 16.48 9.98
N GLU A 78 -3.82 16.54 10.42
CA GLU A 78 -3.33 17.59 11.31
C GLU A 78 -3.51 19.00 10.72
N LEU A 79 -3.20 19.15 9.43
CA LEU A 79 -3.39 20.40 8.69
C LEU A 79 -4.85 20.85 8.75
N LEU A 80 -5.80 19.95 8.50
CA LEU A 80 -7.23 20.28 8.58
C LEU A 80 -7.67 20.60 10.02
N MET A 81 -7.17 19.83 11.00
CA MET A 81 -7.50 19.99 12.42
C MET A 81 -7.04 21.32 13.02
N LYS A 82 -6.06 21.99 12.41
CA LYS A 82 -5.65 23.38 12.76
C LYS A 82 -6.80 24.39 12.61
N TYR A 83 -7.73 24.12 11.69
CA TYR A 83 -8.77 25.07 11.26
C TYR A 83 -10.17 24.70 11.70
N PHE A 84 -10.50 23.40 11.78
CA PHE A 84 -11.82 22.94 12.22
C PHE A 84 -12.34 23.59 13.52
N PRO A 85 -11.52 23.80 14.58
CA PRO A 85 -11.98 24.46 15.81
C PRO A 85 -12.42 25.92 15.63
N ARG A 86 -12.10 26.56 14.50
CA ARG A 86 -12.45 27.96 14.18
C ARG A 86 -13.76 28.07 13.41
N LEU A 87 -14.33 26.94 13.00
CA LEU A 87 -15.51 26.89 12.16
C LEU A 87 -16.74 26.44 12.96
N PRO A 88 -17.95 26.82 12.53
CA PRO A 88 -19.18 26.31 13.11
C PRO A 88 -19.27 24.78 13.04
N GLU A 89 -20.01 24.18 13.96
CA GLU A 89 -20.34 22.76 13.89
C GLU A 89 -21.08 22.44 12.58
N GLY A 90 -20.71 21.33 11.93
CA GLY A 90 -21.22 20.94 10.62
C GLY A 90 -20.46 21.53 9.42
N SER A 91 -19.38 22.27 9.65
CA SER A 91 -18.52 22.77 8.57
C SER A 91 -17.77 21.65 7.84
N THR A 92 -17.51 21.87 6.57
CA THR A 92 -16.89 20.92 5.64
C THR A 92 -15.40 21.21 5.44
N VAL A 93 -14.70 20.30 4.76
CA VAL A 93 -13.30 20.52 4.32
C VAL A 93 -13.20 21.74 3.39
N SER A 94 -14.22 22.03 2.58
CA SER A 94 -14.24 23.22 1.73
C SER A 94 -14.24 24.52 2.54
N ASP A 95 -14.91 24.53 3.71
CA ASP A 95 -14.93 25.69 4.59
C ASP A 95 -13.57 25.89 5.26
N VAL A 96 -12.89 24.80 5.61
CA VAL A 96 -11.50 24.82 6.11
C VAL A 96 -10.56 25.41 5.08
N VAL A 97 -10.62 24.93 3.84
CA VAL A 97 -9.80 25.43 2.72
C VAL A 97 -9.99 26.94 2.52
N GLY A 98 -11.21 27.45 2.68
CA GLY A 98 -11.52 28.87 2.53
C GLY A 98 -10.89 29.80 3.58
N ILE A 99 -10.39 29.25 4.69
CA ILE A 99 -9.78 30.03 5.78
C ILE A 99 -8.28 29.71 6.00
N MET A 100 -7.70 28.87 5.15
CA MET A 100 -6.28 28.54 5.20
C MET A 100 -5.41 29.75 4.86
N THR A 101 -4.20 29.77 5.41
CA THR A 101 -3.14 30.65 4.90
C THR A 101 -2.66 30.17 3.54
N ASP A 102 -2.02 31.05 2.76
CA ASP A 102 -1.45 30.67 1.45
C ASP A 102 -0.45 29.49 1.58
N GLU A 103 0.33 29.47 2.66
CA GLU A 103 1.28 28.38 2.95
C GLU A 103 0.57 27.05 3.23
N ASP A 104 -0.46 27.07 4.09
CA ASP A 104 -1.21 25.86 4.44
C ASP A 104 -2.06 25.36 3.26
N TYR A 105 -2.55 26.27 2.42
CA TYR A 105 -3.25 25.91 1.18
C TYR A 105 -2.30 25.22 0.19
N ALA A 106 -1.08 25.72 0.02
CA ALA A 106 -0.08 25.08 -0.81
C ALA A 106 0.28 23.66 -0.29
N GLU A 107 0.37 23.49 1.03
CA GLU A 107 0.58 22.17 1.63
C GLU A 107 -0.64 21.24 1.44
N TYR A 108 -1.86 21.77 1.55
CA TYR A 108 -3.09 21.04 1.25
C TYR A 108 -3.10 20.54 -0.20
N GLU A 109 -2.78 21.40 -1.17
CA GLU A 109 -2.70 21.00 -2.59
C GLU A 109 -1.62 19.94 -2.84
N ARG A 110 -0.51 19.97 -2.09
CA ARG A 110 0.55 18.97 -2.19
C ARG A 110 0.11 17.61 -1.65
N LEU A 111 -0.60 17.58 -0.52
CA LEU A 111 -0.99 16.35 0.18
C LEU A 111 -2.24 15.70 -0.40
N LEU A 112 -3.23 16.49 -0.85
CA LEU A 112 -4.52 16.02 -1.35
C LEU A 112 -4.42 14.91 -2.43
N PRO A 113 -3.61 15.03 -3.50
CA PRO A 113 -3.54 13.98 -4.52
C PRO A 113 -2.89 12.69 -3.99
N ILE A 114 -2.03 12.78 -2.98
CA ILE A 114 -1.34 11.62 -2.42
C ILE A 114 -2.31 10.81 -1.56
N VAL A 115 -3.08 11.49 -0.71
CA VAL A 115 -4.04 10.83 0.19
C VAL A 115 -5.25 10.26 -0.56
N THR A 116 -5.66 10.89 -1.67
CA THR A 116 -6.79 10.44 -2.50
C THR A 116 -6.41 9.38 -3.55
N ALA A 117 -5.13 9.20 -3.83
CA ALA A 117 -4.65 8.14 -4.71
C ALA A 117 -4.97 6.74 -4.15
N GLN A 118 -4.95 6.56 -2.83
CA GLN A 118 -5.31 5.30 -2.19
C GLN A 118 -6.82 5.02 -2.31
N ASP A 119 -7.67 6.01 -2.04
CA ASP A 119 -9.13 5.86 -2.23
C ASP A 119 -9.47 5.50 -3.68
N THR A 120 -8.72 6.02 -4.65
CA THR A 120 -8.92 5.70 -6.07
C THR A 120 -8.47 4.28 -6.42
N LEU A 121 -7.37 3.79 -5.85
CA LEU A 121 -6.88 2.42 -6.05
C LEU A 121 -7.73 1.38 -5.33
N GLU A 122 -8.17 1.67 -4.10
CA GLU A 122 -9.10 0.81 -3.33
C GLU A 122 -10.48 0.78 -4.01
N TYR A 123 -10.99 1.92 -4.48
CA TYR A 123 -12.23 1.98 -5.25
C TYR A 123 -12.15 1.16 -6.55
N VAL A 124 -11.07 1.28 -7.32
CA VAL A 124 -10.86 0.50 -8.56
C VAL A 124 -10.65 -0.98 -8.25
N ALA A 125 -9.98 -1.36 -7.16
CA ALA A 125 -9.84 -2.75 -6.76
C ALA A 125 -11.17 -3.38 -6.30
N GLU A 126 -12.05 -2.61 -5.68
CA GLU A 126 -13.37 -3.05 -5.21
C GLU A 126 -14.47 -3.02 -6.30
N HIS A 127 -14.34 -2.16 -7.31
CA HIS A 127 -15.39 -1.88 -8.30
C HIS A 127 -14.95 -1.98 -9.77
N GLY A 128 -13.69 -2.35 -10.03
CA GLY A 128 -13.11 -2.46 -11.37
C GLY A 128 -13.21 -3.87 -11.96
N ASP A 129 -14.41 -4.26 -12.33
CA ASP A 129 -14.68 -5.26 -13.38
C ASP A 129 -15.97 -4.83 -14.10
N ASP A 130 -15.82 -4.01 -15.14
CA ASP A 130 -16.87 -3.70 -16.14
C ASP A 130 -16.27 -3.75 -17.55
#